data_AF-A0A971WJY2-F1
#
_entry.id   AF-A0A971WJY2-F1
#
_cell.length_a   1.000
_cell.length_b   1.000
_cell.length_c   1.000
_cell.angle_alpha   90.00
_cell.angle_beta   90.00
_cell.angle_gamma   90.00
#
_symmetry.space_group_name_H-M   'P 1'
#
loop_
_entity.id
_entity.type
_entity.pdbx_description
1 polymer ?
#
loop_
_entity_poly.entity_id
_entity_poly.type
_entity_poly.pdbx_seq_one_letter_code
_entity_poly.pdbx_strand_id
1 'polypeptide(L)' 'MSLPASELEIRLQKVRELLTLKNLSCGLIYYDELNIANGWYLSGWCPQFESGAVLVPVQGEP' A
#
# COMPACT_ATOMS: atom_id res chain seq x y z
N MET A 1 -5.24 -7.47 -14.93
CA MET A 1 -4.13 -8.35 -14.50
C MET A 1 -3.98 -8.13 -13.00
N SER A 2 -4.29 -9.11 -12.17
CA SER A 2 -4.29 -8.96 -10.71
C SER A 2 -2.87 -9.12 -10.14
N LEU A 3 -2.53 -8.36 -9.09
CA LEU A 3 -1.27 -8.52 -8.37
C LEU A 3 -1.19 -9.93 -7.75
N PRO A 4 -0.13 -10.72 -8.00
CA PRO A 4 0.03 -12.01 -7.35
C PRO A 4 0.14 -11.85 -5.82
N ALA A 5 -0.53 -12.73 -5.06
CA ALA A 5 -0.54 -12.66 -3.60
C ALA A 5 0.87 -12.72 -2.98
N SER A 6 1.77 -13.53 -3.56
CA SER A 6 3.17 -13.62 -3.10
C SER A 6 3.94 -12.31 -3.25
N GLU A 7 3.68 -11.56 -4.33
CA GLU A 7 4.30 -10.26 -4.56
C GLU A 7 3.71 -9.21 -3.61
N LEU A 8 2.40 -9.21 -3.39
CA LEU A 8 1.74 -8.33 -2.43
C LEU A 8 2.35 -8.46 -1.02
N GLU A 9 2.54 -9.69 -0.53
CA GLU A 9 3.16 -9.95 0.77
C GLU A 9 4.56 -9.37 0.88
N ILE A 10 5.40 -9.54 -0.15
CA ILE A 10 6.76 -9.00 -0.17
C ILE A 10 6.74 -7.46 -0.11
N ARG A 11 5.80 -6.83 -0.82
CA ARG A 11 5.65 -5.36 -0.83
C ARG A 11 5.18 -4.85 0.53
N LEU A 12 4.18 -5.48 1.12
CA LEU A 12 3.66 -5.14 2.44
C LEU A 12 4.75 -5.29 3.51
N GLN A 13 5.54 -6.36 3.45
CA GLN A 13 6.62 -6.59 4.41
C GLN A 13 7.65 -5.45 4.39
N LYS A 14 8.06 -4.98 3.21
CA LYS A 14 8.96 -3.83 3.08
C LYS A 14 8.38 -2.55 3.68
N VAL A 15 7.08 -2.31 3.50
CA VAL A 15 6.40 -1.15 4.09
C VAL A 15 6.33 -1.29 5.62
N ARG A 16 6.01 -2.48 6.14
CA ARG A 16 5.99 -2.76 7.59
C ARG A 16 7.36 -2.56 8.24
N GLU A 17 8.44 -2.96 7.57
CA GLU A 17 9.82 -2.69 8.02
C GLU A 17 10.08 -1.19 8.14
N LEU A 18 9.67 -0.40 7.14
CA LEU A 18 9.80 1.06 7.17
C LEU A 18 8.97 1.70 8.30
N LEU A 19 7.74 1.22 8.53
CA LEU A 19 6.89 1.68 9.63
C LEU A 19 7.53 1.38 10.99
N THR A 20 8.10 0.19 11.14
CA THR A 20 8.80 -0.25 12.36
C THR A 20 10.04 0.62 12.63
N LEU A 21 10.86 0.87 11.60
CA LEU A 21 12.04 1.75 11.70
C LEU A 21 11.66 3.19 12.08
N LYS A 22 10.48 3.65 11.67
CA LYS A 22 9.96 4.99 11.97
C LYS A 22 9.13 5.04 13.26
N ASN A 23 8.97 3.93 13.98
CA ASN A 23 8.13 3.80 15.17
C ASN A 23 6.67 4.24 14.92
N LEU A 24 6.10 3.87 13.77
CA LEU A 24 4.72 4.17 13.36
C LEU A 24 3.83 2.93 13.47
N SER A 25 2.58 3.12 13.92
CA SER A 25 1.62 2.02 14.09
C SER A 25 0.94 1.60 12.77
N CYS A 26 0.76 2.54 11.84
CA CYS A 26 0.20 2.29 10.52
C CYS A 26 0.65 3.36 9.52
N GLY A 27 0.51 3.06 8.24
CA GLY A 27 0.63 4.02 7.14
C GLY A 27 -0.69 4.11 6.37
N LEU A 28 -1.16 5.33 6.13
CA LEU A 28 -2.27 5.59 5.21
C LEU A 28 -1.69 6.09 3.90
N ILE A 29 -1.77 5.26 2.86
CA ILE A 29 -1.31 5.61 1.52
C ILE A 29 -2.52 6.12 0.74
N TYR A 30 -2.67 7.43 0.69
CA TYR A 30 -3.62 8.09 -0.21
C TYR A 30 -3.09 8.10 -1.65
N TYR A 31 -3.97 7.91 -2.62
CA TYR A 31 -3.65 7.98 -4.04
C TYR A 31 -4.85 8.41 -4.87
N ASP A 32 -4.56 9.14 -5.93
CA ASP A 32 -5.50 9.64 -6.92
C ASP A 32 -4.82 9.63 -8.31
N GLU A 33 -5.45 10.27 -9.30
CA GLU A 33 -4.95 10.39 -10.66
C GLU A 33 -3.53 11.01 -10.75
N LEU A 34 -3.16 11.85 -9.78
CA LEU A 34 -1.88 12.57 -9.77
C LEU A 34 -0.84 11.89 -8.87
N ASN A 35 -1.28 11.14 -7.86
CA ASN A 35 -0.44 10.52 -6.82
C ASN A 35 -0.59 8.99 -6.79
N ILE A 36 -0.53 8.35 -7.96
CA ILE A 36 -0.93 6.96 -8.14
C ILE A 36 0.08 5.91 -7.67
N ALA A 37 1.38 6.22 -7.69
CA ALA A 37 2.44 5.20 -7.68
C ALA A 37 2.40 4.26 -6.46
N ASN A 38 2.32 4.81 -5.24
CA ASN A 38 2.35 3.99 -4.02
C ASN A 38 1.06 3.18 -3.83
N GLY A 39 -0.09 3.77 -4.16
CA GLY A 39 -1.37 3.09 -4.09
C GLY A 39 -1.46 1.96 -5.10
N TRP A 40 -1.02 2.19 -6.34
CA TRP A 40 -0.99 1.16 -7.37
C TRP A 40 0.03 0.05 -7.08
N TYR A 41 1.18 0.41 -6.50
CA TYR A 41 2.18 -0.55 -6.07
C TYR A 41 1.64 -1.55 -5.03
N LEU A 42 0.82 -1.08 -4.08
CA LEU A 42 0.29 -1.92 -3.01
C LEU A 42 -1.04 -2.58 -3.36
N SER A 43 -1.93 -1.91 -4.07
CA SER A 43 -3.27 -2.44 -4.36
C SER A 43 -3.37 -3.17 -5.70
N GLY A 44 -2.46 -2.88 -6.64
CA GLY A 44 -2.63 -3.28 -8.04
C GLY A 44 -3.78 -2.58 -8.76
N TRP A 45 -4.53 -1.70 -8.07
CA TRP A 45 -5.63 -0.92 -8.63
C TRP A 45 -5.13 0.45 -9.10
N CYS A 46 -5.55 0.81 -10.31
CA CYS A 46 -5.19 2.05 -10.99
C CYS A 46 -6.44 2.93 -11.08
N PRO A 47 -6.61 3.96 -10.23
CA PRO A 47 -7.74 4.86 -10.34
C PRO A 47 -7.72 5.61 -11.68
N GLN A 48 -8.86 5.63 -12.36
CA GLN A 48 -9.04 6.43 -13.58
C GLN A 48 -9.67 7.80 -13.29
N PHE A 49 -10.64 7.86 -12.37
CA PHE A 49 -11.33 9.10 -11.97
C PHE A 49 -11.60 9.17 -10.45
N GLU A 50 -11.03 8.25 -9.68
CA GLU A 50 -11.39 8.00 -8.28
C GLU A 50 -10.17 8.26 -7.37
N SER A 51 -10.46 8.60 -6.12
CA SER A 51 -9.43 8.64 -5.07
C SER A 51 -9.59 7.42 -4.18
N GLY A 52 -8.45 6.84 -3.80
CA GLY A 52 -8.40 5.68 -2.92
C GLY A 52 -7.40 5.87 -1.80
N ALA A 53 -7.46 4.96 -0.82
CA ALA A 53 -6.42 4.82 0.17
C ALA A 53 -6.17 3.35 0.49
N VAL A 54 -4.92 3.02 0.79
CA VAL A 54 -4.52 1.73 1.36
C VAL A 54 -4.06 1.97 2.80
N LEU A 55 -4.68 1.31 3.76
CA LEU A 55 -4.24 1.33 5.15
C LEU A 55 -3.31 0.14 5.38
N VAL A 56 -2.06 0.39 5.72
CA VAL A 56 -1.09 -0.66 6.04
C VAL A 56 -0.79 -0.62 7.53
N PRO A 57 -1.33 -1.55 8.33
CA PRO A 57 -0.96 -1.66 9.73
C PRO A 57 0.43 -2.31 9.85
N VAL A 58 1.13 -2.02 10.96
CA VAL A 58 2.43 -2.66 11.24
C VAL A 58 2.30 -4.19 11.43
N GLN A 59 1.11 -4.67 11.82
CA GLN A 59 0.75 -6.07 11.98
C GLN A 59 -0.71 -6.29 11.55
N GLY A 60 -1.00 -7.44 10.92
CA GLY A 60 -2.35 -7.80 10.45
C GLY A 60 -2.63 -7.43 8.99
N GLU A 61 -3.81 -7.78 8.50
CA GLU A 61 -4.22 -7.57 7.10
C GLU A 61 -4.50 -6.08 6.80
N PRO A 62 -4.11 -5.58 5.61
CA PRO A 62 -4.48 -4.26 5.09
C PRO A 62 -5.91 -4.16 4.56
#